data_AF-A0AA37AYW5-F1
#
_entry.id   AF-A0AA37AYW5-F1
#
_cell.length_a   1.000
_cell.length_b   1.000
_cell.length_c   1.000
_cell.angle_alpha   90.00
_cell.angle_beta   90.00
_cell.angle_gamma   90.00
#
_symmetry.space_group_name_H-M   'P 1'
#
loop_
_entity.id
_entity.type
_entity.pdbx_description
1 polymer ?
#
loop_
_entity_poly.entity_id
_entity_poly.type
_entity_poly.pdbx_seq_one_letter_code
_entity_poly.pdbx_strand_id
1 'polypeptide(L)'
;MHPNANPFEQSKFNQTLLVDAFGQSYMFLPRHVSQMENLGELVNHSIDIYWAQSLLQNHSPMWGCQFDLNKLYFQVSGDYMASHKSLQQKIDWLSNGIVNGEVKVLKGSNFTPPPPSNMEGGMPVATLPTKVVARKAPTPEPLGQGGTVEQQIDKPTGAEVPKNNQFTKDIEALVDPLKGVPPKSLSDAVNRLKDAGRELEKNGYQPRYSDAEIKTMAALGEIPKDRFLVRFSNAPSSEADPIGHKRDSGRHPLWMSSFDQVEKADTDPAVIADVFGTNFDPNEKYVMYVIDTQAMPTDAFVPTFDNMKEKLGKDFLGQIPQGQIDRIMTPEYSKKFRGHWNEFNSSLNAEGKHWSKSFESDEAEAFACKYFEDPQDAQDFINRQEVLSEIGAWEIFTGKGYTEMSSSPNAGALEMLDIQNNPDSIESLVSEGKIEKIKLN
;
A
#
# COMPACT_ATOMS: atom_id res chain seq x y z
N MET A 1 -31.62 33.66 5.12
CA MET A 1 -31.59 32.34 5.80
C MET A 1 -32.92 31.66 5.53
N HIS A 2 -32.95 30.54 4.80
CA HIS A 2 -34.16 29.73 4.68
C HIS A 2 -34.36 28.94 5.98
N PRO A 3 -35.54 28.95 6.63
CA PRO A 3 -35.65 28.49 8.02
C PRO A 3 -35.66 26.97 8.25
N ASN A 4 -35.55 26.13 7.21
CA ASN A 4 -35.73 24.67 7.31
C ASN A 4 -34.76 23.84 6.44
N ALA A 5 -33.59 24.36 6.10
CA ALA A 5 -32.60 23.58 5.35
C ALA A 5 -31.80 22.68 6.31
N ASN A 6 -31.70 21.38 6.00
CA ASN A 6 -30.82 20.45 6.71
C ASN A 6 -29.39 21.02 6.68
N PRO A 7 -28.74 21.31 7.83
CA PRO A 7 -27.39 21.88 7.89
C PRO A 7 -26.34 21.05 7.14
N PHE A 8 -26.55 19.74 6.99
CA PHE A 8 -25.70 18.88 6.18
C PHE A 8 -25.81 19.21 4.68
N GLU A 9 -27.03 19.26 4.15
CA GLU A 9 -27.28 19.67 2.75
C GLU A 9 -26.84 21.11 2.50
N GLN A 10 -27.01 21.99 3.50
CA GLN A 10 -26.55 23.36 3.40
C GLN A 10 -25.02 23.46 3.38
N SER A 11 -24.32 22.68 4.20
CA SER A 11 -22.85 22.63 4.21
C SER A 11 -22.32 22.02 2.91
N LYS A 12 -22.98 21.00 2.38
CA LYS A 12 -22.66 20.40 1.07
C LYS A 12 -22.85 21.40 -0.07
N PHE A 13 -24.00 22.08 -0.10
CA PHE A 13 -24.31 23.11 -1.11
C PHE A 13 -23.31 24.29 -1.05
N ASN A 14 -22.95 24.73 0.15
CA ASN A 14 -21.98 25.81 0.36
C ASN A 14 -20.52 25.39 0.14
N GLN A 15 -20.25 24.10 -0.12
CA GLN A 15 -18.91 23.52 -0.20
C GLN A 15 -18.10 23.71 1.10
N THR A 16 -18.76 23.66 2.25
CA THR A 16 -18.16 23.77 3.58
C THR A 16 -18.28 22.47 4.39
N LEU A 17 -18.92 21.45 3.83
CA LEU A 17 -18.89 20.08 4.34
C LEU A 17 -17.52 19.45 4.04
N LEU A 18 -16.83 19.04 5.08
CA LEU A 18 -15.55 18.34 4.96
C LEU A 18 -15.78 16.84 5.07
N VAL A 19 -15.19 16.06 4.18
CA VAL A 19 -15.16 14.59 4.29
C VAL A 19 -13.70 14.17 4.33
N ASP A 20 -13.33 13.40 5.35
CA ASP A 20 -11.98 12.90 5.50
C ASP A 20 -11.68 11.74 4.55
N ALA A 21 -10.44 11.24 4.59
CA ALA A 21 -10.02 10.11 3.75
C ALA A 21 -10.86 8.84 4.00
N PHE A 22 -11.41 8.68 5.20
CA PHE A 22 -12.18 7.50 5.63
C PHE A 22 -13.69 7.64 5.40
N GLY A 23 -14.14 8.71 4.75
CA GLY A 23 -15.56 8.92 4.45
C GLY A 23 -16.35 9.51 5.60
N GLN A 24 -15.72 9.85 6.71
CA GLN A 24 -16.39 10.53 7.80
C GLN A 24 -16.56 12.01 7.47
N SER A 25 -17.79 12.52 7.62
CA SER A 25 -18.11 13.92 7.36
C SER A 25 -18.14 14.80 8.60
N TYR A 26 -17.79 16.06 8.41
CA TYR A 26 -17.69 17.08 9.45
C TYR A 26 -18.31 18.40 8.99
N MET A 27 -19.13 18.98 9.88
CA MET A 27 -19.76 20.29 9.71
C MET A 27 -19.20 21.27 10.73
N PHE A 28 -18.99 22.51 10.28
CA PHE A 28 -18.41 23.58 11.10
C PHE A 28 -19.40 24.71 11.27
N LEU A 29 -19.71 25.06 12.51
CA LEU A 29 -20.68 26.10 12.85
C LEU A 29 -20.07 27.15 13.78
N PRO A 30 -20.38 28.44 13.61
CA PRO A 30 -20.03 29.45 14.61
C PRO A 30 -20.64 29.13 15.98
N ARG A 31 -19.94 29.48 17.06
CA ARG A 31 -20.38 29.24 18.46
C ARG A 31 -21.81 29.72 18.75
N HIS A 32 -22.23 30.83 18.14
CA HIS A 32 -23.52 31.48 18.38
C HIS A 32 -24.71 30.81 17.69
N VAL A 33 -24.49 29.82 16.80
CA VAL A 33 -25.57 29.03 16.22
C VAL A 33 -26.05 28.01 17.26
N SER A 34 -27.32 28.11 17.66
CA SER A 34 -27.98 27.18 18.58
C SER A 34 -27.97 25.77 17.99
N GLN A 35 -27.68 24.74 18.80
CA GLN A 35 -27.85 23.36 18.37
C GLN A 35 -29.33 23.13 18.04
N MET A 36 -29.64 22.80 16.78
CA MET A 36 -30.92 22.18 16.45
C MET A 36 -30.82 20.68 16.79
N GLU A 37 -31.93 20.07 17.21
CA GLU A 37 -31.99 18.63 17.48
C GLU A 37 -31.59 17.82 16.24
N ASN A 38 -30.88 16.70 16.44
CA ASN A 38 -30.50 15.70 15.42
C ASN A 38 -29.41 16.07 14.38
N LEU A 39 -28.43 16.94 14.72
CA LEU A 39 -27.38 17.37 13.77
C LEU A 39 -26.06 16.58 13.79
N GLY A 40 -25.95 15.51 14.58
CA GLY A 40 -24.72 14.71 14.72
C GLY A 40 -23.98 14.95 16.05
N GLU A 41 -22.87 14.23 16.24
CA GLU A 41 -22.11 14.25 17.49
C GLU A 41 -21.18 15.47 17.56
N LEU A 42 -21.22 16.23 18.66
CA LEU A 42 -20.31 17.35 18.90
C LEU A 42 -18.95 16.83 19.35
N VAL A 43 -17.90 17.03 18.54
CA VAL A 43 -16.59 16.41 18.77
C VAL A 43 -15.50 17.36 19.27
N ASN A 44 -15.81 18.64 19.53
CA ASN A 44 -14.83 19.65 19.96
C ASN A 44 -13.92 19.25 21.14
N HIS A 45 -14.43 18.47 22.11
CA HIS A 45 -13.64 18.05 23.28
C HIS A 45 -12.61 16.95 22.97
N SER A 46 -12.70 16.34 21.79
CA SER A 46 -11.82 15.27 21.33
C SER A 46 -10.86 15.77 20.23
N ILE A 47 -10.83 17.08 19.96
CA ILE A 47 -9.99 17.68 18.91
C ILE A 47 -8.85 18.48 19.50
N ASP A 48 -7.62 17.97 19.33
CA ASP A 48 -6.42 18.77 19.56
C ASP A 48 -6.04 19.61 18.32
N ILE A 49 -5.08 20.52 18.50
CA ILE A 49 -4.67 21.47 17.45
C ILE A 49 -4.10 20.76 16.22
N TYR A 50 -3.40 19.64 16.39
CA TYR A 50 -2.81 18.87 15.30
C TYR A 50 -3.90 18.16 14.49
N TRP A 51 -4.89 17.56 15.17
CA TRP A 51 -6.03 16.96 14.52
C TRP A 51 -6.87 18.01 13.77
N ALA A 52 -7.11 19.18 14.36
CA ALA A 52 -7.84 20.26 13.70
C ALA A 52 -7.13 20.77 12.43
N GLN A 53 -5.80 20.94 12.47
CA GLN A 53 -5.01 21.33 11.30
C GLN A 53 -5.01 20.25 10.23
N SER A 54 -4.78 19.00 10.62
CA SER A 54 -4.81 17.85 9.70
C SER A 54 -6.18 17.72 9.03
N LEU A 55 -7.27 17.84 9.79
CA LEU A 55 -8.63 17.77 9.27
C LEU A 55 -8.88 18.82 8.18
N LEU A 56 -8.47 20.06 8.40
CA LEU A 56 -8.67 21.17 7.45
C LEU A 56 -7.76 21.07 6.22
N GLN A 57 -6.57 20.48 6.36
CA GLN A 57 -5.58 20.32 5.29
C GLN A 57 -5.83 19.08 4.42
N ASN A 58 -6.21 17.96 5.05
CA ASN A 58 -6.28 16.63 4.43
C ASN A 58 -7.72 16.21 4.13
N HIS A 59 -8.47 17.08 3.45
CA HIS A 59 -9.82 16.77 2.99
C HIS A 59 -9.80 16.00 1.67
N SER A 60 -10.73 15.06 1.51
CA SER A 60 -10.78 14.18 0.34
C SER A 60 -11.91 14.57 -0.61
N PRO A 61 -11.63 14.89 -1.89
CA PRO A 61 -12.68 15.03 -2.90
C PRO A 61 -13.28 13.68 -3.34
N MET A 62 -12.71 12.55 -2.87
CA MET A 62 -13.08 11.19 -3.32
C MET A 62 -14.54 10.82 -3.02
N TRP A 63 -15.18 11.50 -2.07
CA TRP A 63 -16.57 11.22 -1.64
C TRP A 63 -17.63 12.07 -2.35
N GLY A 64 -17.29 12.68 -3.50
CA GLY A 64 -18.23 13.48 -4.29
C GLY A 64 -18.66 14.79 -3.61
N CYS A 65 -17.95 15.21 -2.57
CA CYS A 65 -18.16 16.48 -1.87
C CYS A 65 -16.97 17.40 -2.13
N GLN A 66 -17.20 18.52 -2.80
CA GLN A 66 -16.18 19.55 -3.00
C GLN A 66 -16.10 20.42 -1.73
N PHE A 67 -14.93 20.43 -1.08
CA PHE A 67 -14.66 21.29 0.08
C PHE A 67 -13.85 22.52 -0.33
N ASP A 68 -14.23 23.68 0.17
CA ASP A 68 -13.54 24.96 -0.04
C ASP A 68 -13.27 25.65 1.30
N LEU A 69 -12.00 25.62 1.71
CA LEU A 69 -11.55 26.23 2.95
C LEU A 69 -11.81 27.74 3.00
N ASN A 70 -11.78 28.44 1.86
CA ASN A 70 -12.03 29.89 1.85
C ASN A 70 -13.49 30.19 2.17
N LYS A 71 -14.41 29.40 1.60
CA LYS A 71 -15.84 29.49 1.89
C LYS A 71 -16.13 29.14 3.34
N LEU A 72 -15.47 28.09 3.87
CA LEU A 72 -15.58 27.74 5.28
C LEU A 72 -15.10 28.88 6.19
N TYR A 73 -13.90 29.40 5.93
CA TYR A 73 -13.32 30.50 6.68
C TYR A 73 -14.25 31.71 6.70
N PHE A 74 -14.75 32.12 5.54
CA PHE A 74 -15.67 33.25 5.42
C PHE A 74 -16.98 33.00 6.16
N GLN A 75 -17.57 31.80 6.01
CA GLN A 75 -18.83 31.41 6.67
C GLN A 75 -18.71 31.46 8.20
N VAL A 76 -17.57 31.07 8.75
CA VAL A 76 -17.37 30.95 10.20
C VAL A 76 -16.87 32.24 10.84
N SER A 77 -15.94 32.94 10.19
CA SER A 77 -15.34 34.17 10.73
C SER A 77 -16.15 35.44 10.44
N GLY A 78 -16.93 35.45 9.35
CA GLY A 78 -17.56 36.67 8.83
C GLY A 78 -16.56 37.71 8.28
N ASP A 79 -15.31 37.34 8.08
CA ASP A 79 -14.25 38.26 7.66
C ASP A 79 -14.30 38.55 6.15
N TYR A 80 -14.81 39.74 5.79
CA TYR A 80 -14.88 40.21 4.41
C TYR A 80 -13.51 40.45 3.74
N MET A 81 -12.41 40.47 4.50
CA MET A 81 -11.04 40.58 3.98
C MET A 81 -10.35 39.21 3.84
N ALA A 82 -11.11 38.10 3.87
CA ALA A 82 -10.59 36.74 3.73
C ALA A 82 -9.67 36.52 2.51
N SER A 83 -9.85 37.26 1.43
CA SER A 83 -9.00 37.18 0.23
C SER A 83 -7.54 37.64 0.47
N HIS A 84 -7.28 38.46 1.50
CA HIS A 84 -5.95 38.97 1.83
C HIS A 84 -5.17 38.09 2.81
N LYS A 85 -5.78 37.02 3.31
CA LYS A 85 -5.15 36.05 4.22
C LYS A 85 -4.65 34.84 3.45
N SER A 86 -3.42 34.41 3.74
CA SER A 86 -2.86 33.17 3.22
C SER A 86 -3.68 31.96 3.68
N LEU A 87 -3.55 30.84 2.96
CA LEU A 87 -4.22 29.59 3.31
C LEU A 87 -3.84 29.14 4.73
N GLN A 88 -2.55 29.23 5.09
CA GLN A 88 -2.07 28.84 6.41
C GLN A 88 -2.66 29.70 7.53
N GLN A 89 -2.75 31.03 7.34
CA GLN A 89 -3.37 31.91 8.33
C GLN A 89 -4.85 31.59 8.58
N LYS A 90 -5.56 31.09 7.55
CA LYS A 90 -6.95 30.65 7.69
C LYS A 90 -7.05 29.32 8.45
N ILE A 91 -6.14 28.38 8.17
CA ILE A 91 -6.03 27.11 8.87
C ILE A 91 -5.70 27.35 10.35
N ASP A 92 -4.71 28.19 10.64
CA ASP A 92 -4.31 28.52 12.01
C ASP A 92 -5.47 29.15 12.77
N TRP A 93 -6.20 30.08 12.15
CA TRP A 93 -7.37 30.69 12.80
C TRP A 93 -8.49 29.68 13.05
N LEU A 94 -8.86 28.87 12.04
CA LEU A 94 -9.92 27.87 12.17
C LEU A 94 -9.57 26.78 13.19
N SER A 95 -8.35 26.26 13.15
CA SER A 95 -7.90 25.22 14.10
C SER A 95 -7.88 25.73 15.54
N ASN A 96 -7.37 26.94 15.79
CA ASN A 96 -7.46 27.57 17.11
C ASN A 96 -8.92 27.81 17.54
N GLY A 97 -9.78 28.24 16.61
CA GLY A 97 -11.20 28.43 16.87
C GLY A 97 -11.93 27.11 17.22
N ILE A 98 -11.55 26.00 16.59
CA ILE A 98 -12.09 24.66 16.88
C ILE A 98 -11.70 24.21 18.29
N VAL A 99 -10.41 24.29 18.63
CA VAL A 99 -9.87 23.86 19.93
C VAL A 99 -10.44 24.70 21.08
N ASN A 100 -10.59 26.01 20.87
CA ASN A 100 -11.12 26.92 21.90
C ASN A 100 -12.66 26.94 21.96
N GLY A 101 -13.34 26.16 21.11
CA GLY A 101 -14.81 26.06 21.09
C GLY A 101 -15.52 27.29 20.48
N GLU A 102 -14.81 28.16 19.77
CA GLU A 102 -15.37 29.27 18.99
C GLU A 102 -16.00 28.77 17.66
N VAL A 103 -15.50 27.64 17.16
CA VAL A 103 -16.02 26.91 16.00
C VAL A 103 -16.46 25.52 16.45
N LYS A 104 -17.76 25.24 16.39
CA LYS A 104 -18.30 23.92 16.69
C LYS A 104 -18.05 22.98 15.53
N VAL A 105 -17.60 21.76 15.83
CA VAL A 105 -17.41 20.67 14.87
C VAL A 105 -18.39 19.56 15.19
N LEU A 106 -19.27 19.28 14.23
CA LEU A 106 -20.26 18.22 14.31
C LEU A 106 -19.87 17.09 13.36
N LYS A 107 -19.80 15.87 13.89
CA LYS A 107 -19.58 14.65 13.13
C LYS A 107 -20.90 14.22 12.49
N GLY A 108 -20.92 14.19 11.15
CA GLY A 108 -22.08 13.81 10.34
C GLY A 108 -22.11 12.31 10.02
N SER A 109 -22.85 11.94 8.98
CA SER A 109 -22.91 10.56 8.49
C SER A 109 -21.58 10.10 7.90
N ASN A 110 -21.34 8.80 7.97
CA ASN A 110 -20.21 8.16 7.30
C ASN A 110 -20.63 7.72 5.88
N PHE A 111 -19.80 8.05 4.89
CA PHE A 111 -20.01 7.70 3.49
C PHE A 111 -19.53 6.28 3.15
N THR A 112 -18.84 5.60 4.06
CA THR A 112 -18.51 4.18 3.91
C THR A 112 -19.76 3.31 4.05
N PRO A 113 -20.02 2.36 3.14
CA PRO A 113 -21.08 1.38 3.35
C PRO A 113 -20.77 0.54 4.61
N PRO A 114 -21.80 0.21 5.42
CA PRO A 114 -21.59 -0.66 6.58
C PRO A 114 -21.12 -2.05 6.10
N PRO A 115 -20.28 -2.75 6.90
CA PRO A 115 -19.85 -4.10 6.57
C PRO A 115 -21.07 -5.04 6.51
N PRO A 116 -21.04 -6.09 5.65
CA PRO A 116 -22.14 -7.03 5.54
C PRO A 116 -22.45 -7.67 6.89
N SER A 117 -23.71 -7.62 7.33
CA SER A 117 -24.15 -8.24 8.58
C SER A 117 -24.21 -9.77 8.43
N ASN A 118 -23.55 -10.48 9.33
CA ASN A 118 -23.46 -11.95 9.39
C ASN A 118 -24.80 -12.66 9.69
N MET A 119 -25.71 -12.75 8.72
CA MET A 119 -26.73 -13.79 8.72
C MET A 119 -26.71 -14.53 7.38
N GLU A 120 -26.45 -15.83 7.46
CA GLU A 120 -26.34 -16.83 6.39
C GLU A 120 -25.01 -16.84 5.60
N GLY A 121 -24.06 -17.62 6.09
CA GLY A 121 -22.81 -17.89 5.39
C GLY A 121 -21.85 -18.78 6.17
N GLY A 122 -22.31 -19.95 6.64
CA GLY A 122 -21.39 -21.00 7.08
C GLY A 122 -20.54 -21.46 5.89
N MET A 123 -19.23 -21.60 6.09
CA MET A 123 -18.31 -22.12 5.08
C MET A 123 -18.82 -23.48 4.54
N PRO A 124 -19.06 -23.64 3.22
CA PRO A 124 -19.18 -24.97 2.65
C PRO A 124 -17.78 -25.56 2.47
N VAL A 125 -17.53 -26.64 3.22
CA VAL A 125 -16.43 -27.58 3.05
C VAL A 125 -16.49 -28.15 1.63
N ALA A 126 -15.41 -28.04 0.85
CA ALA A 126 -15.33 -28.62 -0.48
C ALA A 126 -15.34 -30.16 -0.42
N THR A 127 -16.42 -30.78 -0.89
CA THR A 127 -16.40 -32.16 -1.36
C THR A 127 -15.98 -32.18 -2.83
N LEU A 128 -14.92 -32.95 -3.12
CA LEU A 128 -14.39 -33.17 -4.47
C LEU A 128 -15.44 -33.82 -5.39
N PRO A 129 -15.65 -33.33 -6.63
CA PRO A 129 -16.25 -34.11 -7.69
C PRO A 129 -15.18 -34.89 -8.48
N THR A 130 -15.37 -36.20 -8.52
CA THR A 130 -14.72 -37.17 -9.39
C THR A 130 -15.08 -36.92 -10.86
N LYS A 131 -14.18 -36.35 -11.65
CA LYS A 131 -13.89 -36.74 -13.05
C LYS A 131 -12.75 -35.91 -13.64
N VAL A 132 -11.64 -36.60 -13.90
CA VAL A 132 -10.49 -36.14 -14.66
C VAL A 132 -10.88 -36.02 -16.13
N VAL A 133 -10.68 -34.85 -16.74
CA VAL A 133 -10.54 -34.71 -18.19
C VAL A 133 -9.16 -34.09 -18.45
N ALA A 134 -8.21 -34.95 -18.83
CA ALA A 134 -6.87 -34.55 -19.21
C ALA A 134 -6.91 -33.76 -20.54
N ARG A 135 -6.29 -32.58 -20.58
CA ARG A 135 -5.94 -31.89 -21.83
C ARG A 135 -4.50 -32.23 -22.23
N LYS A 136 -4.35 -32.38 -23.55
CA LYS A 136 -3.22 -32.97 -24.28
C LYS A 136 -2.07 -31.96 -24.40
N ALA A 137 -0.86 -32.35 -24.00
CA ALA A 137 0.36 -31.59 -24.24
C ALA A 137 0.66 -31.50 -25.76
N PRO A 138 1.19 -30.36 -26.27
CA PRO A 138 1.73 -30.30 -27.63
C PRO A 138 3.09 -31.01 -27.70
N THR A 139 3.24 -31.84 -28.73
CA THR A 139 4.46 -32.59 -29.07
C THR A 139 5.57 -31.65 -29.61
N PRO A 140 6.85 -31.87 -29.28
CA PRO A 140 7.96 -31.09 -29.83
C PRO A 140 8.38 -31.60 -31.22
N GLU A 141 8.53 -30.70 -32.20
CA GLU A 141 9.18 -31.00 -33.48
C GLU A 141 10.71 -30.74 -33.42
N PRO A 142 11.52 -31.49 -34.18
CA PRO A 142 12.97 -31.54 -34.01
C PRO A 142 13.72 -30.35 -34.64
N LEU A 143 14.74 -29.89 -33.92
CA LEU A 143 15.74 -28.91 -34.34
C LEU A 143 16.53 -29.38 -35.57
N GLY A 144 16.41 -28.64 -36.68
CA GLY A 144 17.29 -28.73 -37.83
C GLY A 144 18.54 -27.85 -37.67
N GLN A 145 19.71 -28.42 -37.96
CA GLN A 145 21.02 -27.78 -37.90
C GLN A 145 21.28 -26.78 -39.04
N GLY A 146 22.01 -25.70 -38.72
CA GLY A 146 23.12 -25.18 -39.52
C GLY A 146 22.80 -24.12 -40.57
N GLY A 147 23.18 -22.87 -40.28
CA GLY A 147 23.24 -21.79 -41.27
C GLY A 147 23.80 -20.50 -40.69
N THR A 148 25.13 -20.33 -40.74
CA THR A 148 25.87 -19.12 -40.43
C THR A 148 25.49 -18.01 -41.42
N VAL A 149 25.04 -16.85 -40.93
CA VAL A 149 25.12 -15.57 -41.67
C VAL A 149 25.48 -14.47 -40.68
N GLU A 150 26.69 -13.95 -40.83
CA GLU A 150 27.13 -12.68 -40.25
C GLU A 150 26.30 -11.55 -40.88
N GLN A 151 25.51 -10.84 -40.08
CA GLN A 151 25.11 -9.47 -40.41
C GLN A 151 25.24 -8.59 -39.19
N GLN A 152 26.32 -7.82 -39.25
CA GLN A 152 26.66 -6.65 -38.47
C GLN A 152 25.52 -5.63 -38.61
N ILE A 153 24.83 -5.33 -37.51
CA ILE A 153 23.90 -4.21 -37.42
C ILE A 153 24.41 -3.32 -36.29
N ASP A 154 24.78 -2.09 -36.68
CA ASP A 154 25.38 -1.09 -35.83
C ASP A 154 24.50 -0.72 -34.63
N LYS A 155 25.14 -0.63 -33.46
CA LYS A 155 24.57 -0.06 -32.22
C LYS A 155 24.15 1.39 -32.46
N PRO A 156 22.93 1.80 -32.07
CA PRO A 156 22.66 3.20 -31.80
C PRO A 156 23.37 3.61 -30.51
N THR A 157 24.22 4.61 -30.63
CA THR A 157 24.98 5.26 -29.58
C THR A 157 24.10 6.21 -28.76
N GLY A 158 24.16 6.12 -27.42
CA GLY A 158 23.68 7.14 -26.46
C GLY A 158 22.26 6.89 -25.94
N ALA A 159 21.98 6.84 -24.63
CA ALA A 159 22.68 7.39 -23.49
C ALA A 159 22.87 6.36 -22.36
N GLU A 160 24.12 6.10 -21.99
CA GLU A 160 24.43 5.61 -20.63
C GLU A 160 24.09 6.74 -19.66
N VAL A 161 23.16 6.50 -18.74
CA VAL A 161 23.08 7.31 -17.52
C VAL A 161 24.39 7.04 -16.77
N PRO A 162 25.23 8.05 -16.52
CA PRO A 162 26.45 7.84 -15.77
C PRO A 162 26.05 7.40 -14.36
N LYS A 163 26.36 6.15 -13.98
CA LYS A 163 26.50 5.78 -12.57
C LYS A 163 27.68 6.58 -12.04
N ASN A 164 27.41 7.83 -11.66
CA ASN A 164 28.41 8.74 -11.15
C ASN A 164 28.83 8.21 -9.78
N ASN A 165 29.96 7.51 -9.73
CA ASN A 165 30.56 6.93 -8.51
C ASN A 165 30.70 7.94 -7.35
N GLN A 166 30.61 9.24 -7.62
CA GLN A 166 30.59 10.29 -6.60
C GLN A 166 29.21 10.45 -5.95
N PHE A 167 28.12 10.41 -6.73
CA PHE A 167 26.74 10.55 -6.23
C PHE A 167 26.35 9.35 -5.34
N THR A 168 26.74 8.13 -5.74
CA THR A 168 26.53 6.92 -4.93
C THR A 168 27.30 7.00 -3.62
N LYS A 169 28.55 7.50 -3.61
CA LYS A 169 29.35 7.69 -2.38
C LYS A 169 28.79 8.76 -1.46
N ASP A 170 28.31 9.87 -2.01
CA ASP A 170 27.71 10.96 -1.22
C ASP A 170 26.37 10.51 -0.60
N ILE A 171 25.64 9.63 -1.29
CA ILE A 171 24.41 8.98 -0.79
C ILE A 171 24.72 7.89 0.25
N GLU A 172 25.70 7.02 0.00
CA GLU A 172 26.16 6.01 0.97
C GLU A 172 26.69 6.66 2.26
N ALA A 173 27.27 7.86 2.18
CA ALA A 173 27.73 8.61 3.35
C ALA A 173 26.59 9.21 4.19
N LEU A 174 25.39 9.37 3.62
CA LEU A 174 24.17 9.82 4.32
C LEU A 174 23.44 8.68 5.01
N VAL A 175 23.66 7.44 4.57
CA VAL A 175 23.13 6.23 5.19
C VAL A 175 24.26 5.66 6.06
N ASP A 176 24.27 5.95 7.36
CA ASP A 176 25.12 5.20 8.29
C ASP A 176 24.85 3.71 8.04
N PRO A 177 25.83 2.93 7.53
CA PRO A 177 25.56 1.60 7.05
C PRO A 177 25.14 0.74 8.25
N LEU A 178 23.82 0.60 8.40
CA LEU A 178 23.11 -0.07 9.48
C LEU A 178 23.22 0.70 10.81
N LYS A 179 22.28 1.62 11.06
CA LYS A 179 22.06 2.12 12.41
C LYS A 179 21.64 0.93 13.29
N GLY A 180 22.53 0.52 14.16
CA GLY A 180 22.28 -0.55 15.13
C GLY A 180 23.03 -1.83 14.82
N VAL A 181 23.33 -2.58 15.87
CA VAL A 181 24.04 -3.86 15.76
C VAL A 181 23.04 -4.91 15.31
N PRO A 182 23.22 -5.61 14.17
CA PRO A 182 22.29 -6.65 13.75
C PRO A 182 22.06 -7.70 14.86
N PRO A 183 20.89 -8.34 14.92
CA PRO A 183 20.70 -9.49 15.80
C PRO A 183 21.78 -10.55 15.57
N LYS A 184 22.15 -11.30 16.61
CA LYS A 184 23.15 -12.37 16.49
C LYS A 184 22.55 -13.69 16.01
N SER A 185 21.25 -13.87 16.22
CA SER A 185 20.48 -15.07 15.92
C SER A 185 18.98 -14.73 15.89
N LEU A 186 18.16 -15.67 15.40
CA LEU A 186 16.70 -15.57 15.47
C LEU A 186 16.20 -15.37 16.92
N SER A 187 16.79 -16.08 17.88
CA SER A 187 16.44 -15.92 19.30
C SER A 187 16.81 -14.52 19.85
N ASP A 188 17.94 -13.95 19.41
CA ASP A 188 18.31 -12.57 19.74
C ASP A 188 17.30 -11.57 19.13
N ALA A 189 16.87 -11.79 17.89
CA ALA A 189 15.85 -10.97 17.23
C ALA A 189 14.52 -10.98 18.02
N VAL A 190 14.04 -12.14 18.46
CA VAL A 190 12.83 -12.24 19.31
C VAL A 190 12.98 -11.48 20.62
N ASN A 191 14.12 -11.60 21.29
CA ASN A 191 14.35 -10.91 22.56
C ASN A 191 14.38 -9.39 22.37
N ARG A 192 14.99 -8.92 21.27
CA ARG A 192 15.02 -7.51 20.93
C ARG A 192 13.66 -6.91 20.62
N LEU A 193 12.78 -7.67 19.94
CA LEU A 193 11.38 -7.24 19.77
C LEU A 193 10.74 -7.05 21.14
N LYS A 194 10.77 -8.05 22.02
CA LYS A 194 10.22 -7.91 23.40
C LYS A 194 10.77 -6.71 24.17
N ASP A 195 12.03 -6.33 23.93
CA ASP A 195 12.63 -5.14 24.52
C ASP A 195 12.09 -3.85 23.88
N ALA A 196 11.94 -3.82 22.55
CA ALA A 196 11.29 -2.75 21.82
C ALA A 196 9.83 -2.53 22.24
N GLY A 197 9.08 -3.59 22.57
CA GLY A 197 7.70 -3.47 23.06
C GLY A 197 7.57 -2.67 24.34
N ARG A 198 8.51 -2.87 25.28
CA ARG A 198 8.55 -2.10 26.53
C ARG A 198 8.87 -0.62 26.27
N GLU A 199 9.67 -0.32 25.26
CA GLU A 199 9.95 1.06 24.86
C GLU A 199 8.78 1.70 24.10
N LEU A 200 8.07 0.91 23.27
CA LEU A 200 6.87 1.33 22.54
C LEU A 200 5.75 1.73 23.51
N GLU A 201 5.49 0.91 24.54
CA GLU A 201 4.50 1.22 25.60
C GLU A 201 4.84 2.53 26.34
N LYS A 202 6.13 2.82 26.51
CA LYS A 202 6.59 3.96 27.31
C LYS A 202 6.66 5.27 26.52
N ASN A 203 7.10 5.22 25.27
CA ASN A 203 7.46 6.41 24.49
C ASN A 203 6.68 6.53 23.17
N GLY A 204 5.82 5.57 22.86
CA GLY A 204 5.20 5.43 21.54
C GLY A 204 6.20 5.01 20.46
N TYR A 205 5.72 4.85 19.23
CA TYR A 205 6.56 4.44 18.11
C TYR A 205 7.57 5.54 17.77
N GLN A 206 8.85 5.16 17.73
CA GLN A 206 9.95 6.05 17.35
C GLN A 206 10.75 5.34 16.25
N PRO A 207 10.59 5.74 14.98
CA PRO A 207 11.29 5.09 13.88
C PRO A 207 12.81 5.27 14.06
N ARG A 208 13.56 4.22 13.74
CA ARG A 208 15.03 4.26 13.82
C ARG A 208 15.64 5.18 12.77
N TYR A 209 15.00 5.19 11.60
CA TYR A 209 15.42 5.95 10.44
C TYR A 209 14.45 7.11 10.24
N SER A 210 15.01 8.25 9.84
CA SER A 210 14.21 9.35 9.34
C SER A 210 13.67 9.06 7.94
N ASP A 211 12.62 9.79 7.58
CA ASP A 211 12.05 9.84 6.24
C ASP A 211 13.10 9.97 5.14
N ALA A 212 14.07 10.88 5.34
CA ALA A 212 15.12 11.15 4.37
C ALA A 212 16.05 9.95 4.20
N GLU A 213 16.40 9.26 5.30
CA GLU A 213 17.24 8.05 5.26
C GLU A 213 16.53 6.90 4.52
N ILE A 214 15.25 6.64 4.80
CA ILE A 214 14.47 5.59 4.09
C ILE A 214 14.39 5.90 2.58
N LYS A 215 14.02 7.14 2.22
CA LYS A 215 13.93 7.58 0.81
C LYS A 215 15.28 7.45 0.11
N THR A 216 16.36 7.73 0.81
CA THR A 216 17.72 7.63 0.30
C THR A 216 18.11 6.16 0.05
N MET A 217 17.84 5.25 1.00
CA MET A 217 18.06 3.82 0.81
C MET A 217 17.24 3.27 -0.35
N ALA A 218 16.00 3.70 -0.49
CA ALA A 218 15.15 3.27 -1.59
C ALA A 218 15.64 3.77 -2.96
N ALA A 219 16.13 5.01 -3.01
CA ALA A 219 16.72 5.60 -4.22
C ALA A 219 18.02 4.91 -4.65
N LEU A 220 18.79 4.34 -3.72
CA LEU A 220 19.92 3.46 -4.06
C LEU A 220 19.46 2.16 -4.72
N GLY A 221 18.24 1.69 -4.40
CA GLY A 221 17.67 0.46 -4.96
C GLY A 221 18.39 -0.82 -4.49
N GLU A 222 19.26 -0.72 -3.49
CA GLU A 222 20.04 -1.82 -2.94
C GLU A 222 19.50 -2.25 -1.57
N ILE A 223 19.53 -3.55 -1.31
CA ILE A 223 19.14 -4.08 0.01
C ILE A 223 20.25 -3.77 1.02
N PRO A 224 19.95 -3.15 2.16
CA PRO A 224 20.88 -3.01 3.27
C PRO A 224 21.46 -4.38 3.65
N LYS A 225 22.71 -4.43 4.14
CA LYS A 225 23.36 -5.68 4.55
C LYS A 225 22.79 -6.26 5.86
N ASP A 226 21.47 -6.37 5.95
CA ASP A 226 20.78 -7.02 7.06
C ASP A 226 20.75 -8.54 6.84
N ARG A 227 21.08 -9.27 7.90
CA ARG A 227 20.97 -10.73 7.93
C ARG A 227 19.52 -11.16 8.14
N PHE A 228 18.72 -10.36 8.84
CA PHE A 228 17.37 -10.73 9.20
C PHE A 228 16.35 -9.91 8.43
N LEU A 229 15.51 -10.57 7.66
CA LEU A 229 14.38 -9.95 6.98
C LEU A 229 13.08 -10.27 7.71
N VAL A 230 12.06 -9.45 7.49
CA VAL A 230 10.78 -9.55 8.17
C VAL A 230 9.64 -9.55 7.17
N ARG A 231 8.74 -10.54 7.32
CA ARG A 231 7.42 -10.55 6.71
C ARG A 231 6.35 -10.37 7.78
N PHE A 232 5.44 -9.43 7.56
CA PHE A 232 4.20 -9.27 8.34
C PHE A 232 3.00 -9.70 7.50
N SER A 233 2.12 -10.53 8.07
CA SER A 233 0.89 -10.97 7.40
C SER A 233 -0.17 -11.46 8.38
N ASN A 234 -1.38 -11.71 7.89
CA ASN A 234 -2.34 -12.56 8.60
C ASN A 234 -1.71 -13.92 8.93
N ALA A 235 -2.19 -14.53 10.01
CA ALA A 235 -1.81 -15.88 10.38
C ALA A 235 -2.18 -16.87 9.25
N PRO A 236 -1.30 -17.83 8.93
CA PRO A 236 -1.56 -18.78 7.86
C PRO A 236 -2.71 -19.71 8.25
N SER A 237 -3.46 -20.19 7.26
CA SER A 237 -4.45 -21.24 7.43
C SER A 237 -3.84 -22.59 7.79
N SER A 238 -2.59 -22.84 7.35
CA SER A 238 -1.85 -24.07 7.60
C SER A 238 -0.34 -23.80 7.66
N GLU A 239 0.38 -24.50 8.54
CA GLU A 239 1.86 -24.44 8.59
C GLU A 239 2.51 -25.28 7.48
N ALA A 240 1.72 -26.13 6.80
CA ALA A 240 2.18 -26.88 5.63
C ALA A 240 2.26 -25.99 4.36
N ASP A 241 1.70 -24.79 4.40
CA ASP A 241 1.80 -23.80 3.34
C ASP A 241 3.11 -23.01 3.48
N PRO A 242 3.63 -22.43 2.39
CA PRO A 242 4.78 -21.52 2.45
C PRO A 242 4.42 -20.16 3.07
N ILE A 243 5.43 -19.30 3.30
CA ILE A 243 5.21 -17.95 3.85
C ILE A 243 4.51 -17.07 2.81
N GLY A 244 3.22 -16.81 2.99
CA GLY A 244 2.44 -16.03 2.04
C GLY A 244 1.85 -16.89 0.92
N HIS A 245 1.33 -16.27 -0.12
CA HIS A 245 0.51 -16.98 -1.10
C HIS A 245 1.33 -17.44 -2.32
N LYS A 246 1.38 -18.74 -2.57
CA LYS A 246 1.91 -19.31 -3.83
C LYS A 246 0.86 -19.14 -4.93
N ARG A 247 1.28 -18.64 -6.10
CA ARG A 247 0.44 -18.51 -7.29
C ARG A 247 0.33 -19.83 -8.04
N ASP A 248 -0.72 -19.97 -8.84
CA ASP A 248 -0.95 -21.16 -9.66
C ASP A 248 0.12 -21.34 -10.75
N SER A 249 0.74 -20.24 -11.19
CA SER A 249 1.95 -20.26 -12.04
C SER A 249 3.16 -20.94 -11.39
N GLY A 250 3.12 -21.19 -10.08
CA GLY A 250 4.23 -21.68 -9.27
C GLY A 250 5.08 -20.59 -8.64
N ARG A 251 4.91 -19.33 -9.05
CA ARG A 251 5.61 -18.17 -8.47
C ARG A 251 5.14 -17.90 -7.05
N HIS A 252 6.04 -17.38 -6.24
CA HIS A 252 5.75 -17.05 -4.86
C HIS A 252 6.40 -15.72 -4.48
N PRO A 253 5.69 -14.59 -4.67
CA PRO A 253 6.18 -13.28 -4.28
C PRO A 253 6.14 -13.11 -2.77
N LEU A 254 7.30 -12.88 -2.18
CA LEU A 254 7.49 -12.67 -0.75
C LEU A 254 7.93 -11.21 -0.49
N TRP A 255 6.97 -10.39 -0.07
CA TRP A 255 7.17 -8.97 0.25
C TRP A 255 7.62 -8.80 1.70
N MET A 256 8.79 -8.23 1.91
CA MET A 256 9.49 -8.15 3.19
C MET A 256 10.01 -6.73 3.44
N SER A 257 10.58 -6.54 4.63
CA SER A 257 11.48 -5.45 4.95
C SER A 257 12.66 -5.95 5.79
N SER A 258 13.63 -5.08 6.10
CA SER A 258 14.71 -5.41 7.04
C SER A 258 14.20 -5.49 8.48
N PHE A 259 14.72 -6.41 9.28
CA PHE A 259 14.43 -6.47 10.71
C PHE A 259 14.78 -5.15 11.39
N ASP A 260 15.92 -4.56 11.04
CA ASP A 260 16.43 -3.34 11.65
C ASP A 260 15.46 -2.15 11.58
N GLN A 261 14.71 -2.02 10.48
CA GLN A 261 13.71 -0.97 10.28
C GLN A 261 12.40 -1.24 11.03
N VAL A 262 12.01 -2.51 11.15
CA VAL A 262 10.75 -2.92 11.78
C VAL A 262 10.93 -3.13 13.30
N GLU A 263 12.14 -3.35 13.80
CA GLU A 263 12.43 -3.69 15.20
C GLU A 263 11.75 -2.75 16.21
N LYS A 264 11.68 -1.44 15.89
CA LYS A 264 11.06 -0.42 16.76
C LYS A 264 9.53 -0.45 16.77
N ALA A 265 8.89 -1.11 15.82
CA ALA A 265 7.46 -1.38 15.83
C ALA A 265 7.09 -2.57 16.74
N ASP A 266 8.09 -3.31 17.25
CA ASP A 266 7.93 -4.45 18.15
C ASP A 266 6.98 -5.55 17.61
N THR A 267 5.90 -5.83 18.35
CA THR A 267 4.95 -6.92 18.18
C THR A 267 3.51 -6.38 18.19
N ASP A 268 3.33 -5.06 18.25
CA ASP A 268 2.03 -4.41 18.10
C ASP A 268 1.61 -4.49 16.62
N PRO A 269 0.59 -5.30 16.29
CA PRO A 269 0.21 -5.53 14.90
C PRO A 269 -0.36 -4.27 14.23
N ALA A 270 -0.92 -3.31 14.98
CA ALA A 270 -1.41 -2.07 14.41
C ALA A 270 -0.25 -1.15 13.99
N VAL A 271 0.78 -1.04 14.83
CA VAL A 271 1.98 -0.24 14.52
C VAL A 271 2.77 -0.88 13.38
N ILE A 272 2.93 -2.20 13.38
CA ILE A 272 3.61 -2.90 12.28
C ILE A 272 2.82 -2.73 10.97
N ALA A 273 1.50 -2.91 10.99
CA ALA A 273 0.66 -2.71 9.82
C ALA A 273 0.83 -1.29 9.25
N ASP A 274 0.86 -0.28 10.13
CA ASP A 274 1.07 1.10 9.74
C ASP A 274 2.44 1.30 9.08
N VAL A 275 3.52 0.74 9.65
CA VAL A 275 4.88 0.78 9.06
C VAL A 275 4.92 0.09 7.69
N PHE A 276 4.19 -1.01 7.51
CA PHE A 276 4.08 -1.70 6.22
C PHE A 276 3.08 -1.04 5.26
N GLY A 277 2.43 0.07 5.64
CA GLY A 277 1.44 0.75 4.81
C GLY A 277 0.22 -0.10 4.47
N THR A 278 -0.12 -1.06 5.33
CA THR A 278 -1.27 -1.96 5.16
C THR A 278 -2.37 -1.66 6.16
N ASN A 279 -3.61 -1.97 5.79
CA ASN A 279 -4.74 -1.84 6.69
C ASN A 279 -4.62 -2.84 7.85
N PHE A 280 -4.90 -2.36 9.06
CA PHE A 280 -5.03 -3.17 10.25
C PHE A 280 -6.50 -3.50 10.53
N ASP A 281 -6.82 -4.78 10.73
CA ASP A 281 -8.11 -5.24 11.23
C ASP A 281 -7.91 -5.84 12.64
N PRO A 282 -8.45 -5.21 13.70
CA PRO A 282 -8.28 -5.71 15.07
C PRO A 282 -8.94 -7.07 15.33
N ASN A 283 -9.77 -7.59 14.40
CA ASN A 283 -10.39 -8.90 14.53
C ASN A 283 -9.58 -10.02 13.86
N GLU A 284 -8.56 -9.66 13.09
CA GLU A 284 -7.68 -10.60 12.42
C GLU A 284 -6.50 -11.00 13.31
N LYS A 285 -5.96 -12.20 13.04
CA LYS A 285 -4.74 -12.67 13.71
C LYS A 285 -3.55 -12.40 12.83
N TYR A 286 -2.50 -11.83 13.40
CA TYR A 286 -1.29 -11.49 12.67
C TYR A 286 -0.09 -12.30 13.14
N VAL A 287 0.87 -12.45 12.24
CA VAL A 287 2.15 -13.08 12.49
C VAL A 287 3.27 -12.25 11.88
N MET A 288 4.42 -12.27 12.54
CA MET A 288 5.69 -11.81 12.00
C MET A 288 6.59 -13.02 11.77
N TYR A 289 7.19 -13.10 10.59
CA TYR A 289 8.26 -14.05 10.29
C TYR A 289 9.58 -13.29 10.28
N VAL A 290 10.52 -13.69 11.12
CA VAL A 290 11.92 -13.25 11.04
C VAL A 290 12.70 -14.29 10.27
N ILE A 291 13.33 -13.90 9.17
CA ILE A 291 13.96 -14.78 8.19
C ILE A 291 15.47 -14.57 8.23
N ASP A 292 16.23 -15.63 8.46
CA ASP A 292 17.69 -15.60 8.46
C ASP A 292 18.24 -15.81 7.05
N THR A 293 18.70 -14.74 6.39
CA THR A 293 19.19 -14.79 5.01
C THR A 293 20.52 -15.55 4.85
N GLN A 294 21.24 -15.82 5.95
CA GLN A 294 22.41 -16.71 5.90
C GLN A 294 22.00 -18.19 5.81
N ALA A 295 20.91 -18.57 6.49
CA ALA A 295 20.38 -19.92 6.45
C ALA A 295 19.46 -20.15 5.25
N MET A 296 18.80 -19.10 4.79
CA MET A 296 17.91 -19.07 3.63
C MET A 296 18.32 -17.93 2.68
N PRO A 297 19.36 -18.14 1.84
CA PRO A 297 19.77 -17.14 0.85
C PRO A 297 18.60 -16.70 -0.03
N THR A 298 18.57 -15.41 -0.36
CA THR A 298 17.47 -14.79 -1.10
C THR A 298 18.01 -13.94 -2.25
N ASP A 299 17.27 -13.91 -3.36
CA ASP A 299 17.50 -13.01 -4.49
C ASP A 299 16.61 -11.76 -4.40
N ALA A 300 16.27 -11.37 -3.16
CA ALA A 300 15.45 -10.22 -2.89
C ALA A 300 16.05 -8.94 -3.49
N PHE A 301 15.17 -8.01 -3.86
CA PHE A 301 15.56 -6.70 -4.36
C PHE A 301 14.59 -5.62 -3.85
N VAL A 302 15.02 -4.36 -3.89
CA VAL A 302 14.13 -3.22 -3.61
C VAL A 302 13.22 -3.00 -4.82
N PRO A 303 11.88 -3.06 -4.70
CA PRO A 303 10.96 -3.05 -5.83
C PRO A 303 10.71 -1.61 -6.33
N THR A 304 11.76 -0.94 -6.79
CA THR A 304 11.61 0.30 -7.57
C THR A 304 11.05 -0.03 -8.96
N PHE A 305 10.49 0.95 -9.67
CA PHE A 305 10.00 0.70 -11.03
C PHE A 305 11.08 0.12 -11.96
N ASP A 306 12.32 0.61 -11.88
CA ASP A 306 13.40 0.14 -12.75
C ASP A 306 13.87 -1.27 -12.37
N ASN A 307 14.00 -1.56 -11.07
CA ASN A 307 14.32 -2.92 -10.62
C ASN A 307 13.21 -3.92 -10.97
N MET A 308 11.95 -3.50 -10.86
CA MET A 308 10.81 -4.30 -11.28
C MET A 308 10.83 -4.57 -12.78
N LYS A 309 11.11 -3.58 -13.64
CA LYS A 309 11.23 -3.80 -15.09
C LYS A 309 12.31 -4.83 -15.42
N GLU A 310 13.46 -4.73 -14.77
CA GLU A 310 14.55 -5.69 -14.97
C GLU A 310 14.17 -7.09 -14.51
N LYS A 311 13.59 -7.21 -13.30
CA LYS A 311 13.24 -8.51 -12.72
C LYS A 311 12.09 -9.17 -13.48
N LEU A 312 11.00 -8.44 -13.74
CA LEU A 312 9.86 -8.94 -14.50
C LEU A 312 10.27 -9.35 -15.91
N GLY A 313 11.17 -8.61 -16.55
CA GLY A 313 11.73 -8.96 -17.86
C GLY A 313 12.37 -10.34 -17.92
N LYS A 314 12.97 -10.79 -16.81
CA LYS A 314 13.58 -12.11 -16.65
C LYS A 314 12.56 -13.16 -16.18
N ASP A 315 11.71 -12.81 -15.23
CA ASP A 315 10.79 -13.76 -14.56
C ASP A 315 9.50 -14.02 -15.38
N PHE A 316 9.13 -13.13 -16.29
CA PHE A 316 7.98 -13.25 -17.20
C PHE A 316 8.37 -13.61 -18.63
N LEU A 317 9.60 -14.10 -18.88
CA LEU A 317 10.10 -14.43 -20.21
C LEU A 317 9.10 -15.29 -21.00
N GLY A 318 8.41 -14.65 -21.96
CA GLY A 318 7.42 -15.26 -22.85
C GLY A 318 5.95 -14.92 -22.58
N GLN A 319 5.60 -14.37 -21.40
CA GLN A 319 4.24 -13.97 -21.04
C GLN A 319 3.97 -12.51 -21.39
N ILE A 320 4.86 -11.60 -20.99
CA ILE A 320 4.74 -10.16 -21.28
C ILE A 320 6.03 -9.69 -21.96
N PRO A 321 5.97 -9.09 -23.17
CA PRO A 321 7.16 -8.55 -23.82
C PRO A 321 7.79 -7.40 -23.01
N GLN A 322 9.13 -7.30 -23.01
CA GLN A 322 9.86 -6.25 -22.27
C GLN A 322 9.33 -4.84 -22.58
N GLY A 323 9.08 -4.52 -23.86
CA GLY A 323 8.56 -3.21 -24.24
C GLY A 323 7.18 -2.89 -23.65
N GLN A 324 6.38 -3.90 -23.28
CA GLN A 324 5.12 -3.71 -22.56
C GLN A 324 5.36 -3.53 -21.05
N ILE A 325 6.29 -4.30 -20.46
CA ILE A 325 6.72 -4.13 -19.06
C ILE A 325 7.23 -2.70 -18.83
N ASP A 326 8.06 -2.19 -19.75
CA ASP A 326 8.64 -0.84 -19.67
C ASP A 326 7.58 0.26 -19.69
N ARG A 327 6.43 0.03 -20.35
CA ARG A 327 5.30 0.95 -20.40
C ARG A 327 4.49 0.95 -19.12
N ILE A 328 4.15 -0.24 -18.62
CA ILE A 328 3.20 -0.40 -17.52
C ILE A 328 3.83 -0.22 -16.13
N MET A 329 5.14 -0.44 -16.01
CA MET A 329 5.89 -0.29 -14.76
C MET A 329 6.47 1.12 -14.64
N THR A 330 5.60 2.13 -14.66
CA THR A 330 5.99 3.55 -14.55
C THR A 330 5.10 4.29 -13.54
N PRO A 331 5.57 5.40 -12.95
CA PRO A 331 4.73 6.23 -12.09
C PRO A 331 3.45 6.70 -12.81
N GLU A 332 3.60 7.10 -14.07
CA GLU A 332 2.51 7.62 -14.91
C GLU A 332 1.46 6.53 -15.15
N TYR A 333 1.89 5.33 -15.53
CA TYR A 333 0.96 4.24 -15.80
C TYR A 333 0.33 3.69 -14.52
N SER A 334 1.07 3.57 -13.41
CA SER A 334 0.48 3.19 -12.12
C SER A 334 -0.66 4.13 -11.69
N LYS A 335 -0.54 5.43 -11.97
CA LYS A 335 -1.62 6.39 -11.73
C LYS A 335 -2.82 6.15 -12.65
N LYS A 336 -2.58 5.85 -13.94
CA LYS A 336 -3.64 5.51 -14.91
C LYS A 336 -4.37 4.23 -14.49
N PHE A 337 -3.63 3.18 -14.18
CA PHE A 337 -4.17 1.90 -13.70
C PHE A 337 -5.05 2.08 -12.47
N ARG A 338 -4.57 2.83 -11.45
CA ARG A 338 -5.36 3.15 -10.25
C ARG A 338 -6.64 3.90 -10.57
N GLY A 339 -6.64 4.77 -11.58
CA GLY A 339 -7.82 5.48 -12.05
C GLY A 339 -8.94 4.55 -12.53
N HIS A 340 -8.59 3.38 -13.07
CA HIS A 340 -9.55 2.37 -13.53
C HIS A 340 -9.92 1.34 -12.46
N TRP A 341 -9.18 1.27 -11.34
CA TRP A 341 -9.33 0.22 -10.33
C TRP A 341 -10.75 0.15 -9.74
N ASN A 342 -11.33 1.30 -9.37
CA ASN A 342 -12.66 1.33 -8.78
C ASN A 342 -13.74 0.87 -9.75
N GLU A 343 -13.62 1.23 -11.03
CA GLU A 343 -14.57 0.84 -12.06
C GLU A 343 -14.45 -0.65 -12.39
N PHE A 344 -13.22 -1.17 -12.46
CA PHE A 344 -12.95 -2.59 -12.59
C PHE A 344 -13.58 -3.38 -11.45
N ASN A 345 -13.31 -3.01 -10.19
CA ASN A 345 -13.87 -3.70 -9.03
C ASN A 345 -15.40 -3.60 -8.98
N SER A 346 -15.96 -2.45 -9.34
CA SER A 346 -17.42 -2.27 -9.41
C SER A 346 -18.05 -3.18 -10.47
N SER A 347 -17.37 -3.37 -11.61
CA SER A 347 -17.83 -4.28 -12.66
C SER A 347 -17.82 -5.75 -12.21
N LEU A 348 -16.79 -6.16 -11.48
CA LEU A 348 -16.71 -7.51 -10.90
C LEU A 348 -17.80 -7.75 -9.86
N ASN A 349 -17.99 -6.78 -8.95
CA ASN A 349 -18.99 -6.87 -7.90
C ASN A 349 -20.41 -6.98 -8.48
N ALA A 350 -20.70 -6.28 -9.58
CA ALA A 350 -21.99 -6.37 -10.27
C ALA A 350 -22.26 -7.78 -10.82
N GLU A 351 -21.22 -8.56 -11.09
CA GLU A 351 -21.29 -9.96 -11.52
C GLU A 351 -21.21 -10.95 -10.34
N GLY A 352 -21.20 -10.46 -9.09
CA GLY A 352 -21.02 -11.29 -7.90
C GLY A 352 -19.61 -11.87 -7.76
N LYS A 353 -18.63 -11.28 -8.44
CA LYS A 353 -17.22 -11.66 -8.41
C LYS A 353 -16.42 -10.69 -7.54
N HIS A 354 -15.23 -11.11 -7.15
CA HIS A 354 -14.28 -10.31 -6.38
C HIS A 354 -12.94 -10.26 -7.11
N TRP A 355 -12.20 -9.15 -7.02
CA TRP A 355 -10.95 -8.94 -7.75
C TRP A 355 -9.87 -9.98 -7.45
N SER A 356 -9.81 -10.50 -6.21
CA SER A 356 -8.88 -11.58 -5.87
C SER A 356 -9.20 -12.92 -6.53
N LYS A 357 -10.33 -13.01 -7.25
CA LYS A 357 -10.74 -14.16 -8.06
C LYS A 357 -10.66 -13.88 -9.56
N SER A 358 -10.30 -12.65 -9.97
CA SER A 358 -10.18 -12.25 -11.37
C SER A 358 -8.76 -12.39 -11.93
N PHE A 359 -7.89 -13.11 -11.22
CA PHE A 359 -6.47 -13.24 -11.55
C PHE A 359 -6.17 -14.28 -12.62
N GLU A 360 -7.12 -15.16 -12.90
CA GLU A 360 -6.93 -16.34 -13.73
C GLU A 360 -8.05 -16.50 -14.77
N SER A 361 -8.69 -15.38 -15.10
CA SER A 361 -9.96 -15.39 -15.79
C SER A 361 -10.11 -14.13 -16.63
N ASP A 362 -10.94 -14.21 -17.68
CA ASP A 362 -10.98 -13.24 -18.79
C ASP A 362 -11.61 -11.88 -18.39
N GLU A 363 -11.78 -11.58 -17.11
CA GLU A 363 -12.41 -10.36 -16.60
C GLU A 363 -11.59 -9.11 -16.92
N ALA A 364 -10.26 -9.20 -16.84
CA ALA A 364 -9.40 -8.07 -17.19
C ALA A 364 -9.54 -7.74 -18.68
N GLU A 365 -9.59 -8.75 -19.54
CA GLU A 365 -9.83 -8.66 -20.98
C GLU A 365 -11.24 -8.13 -21.28
N ALA A 366 -12.27 -8.66 -20.61
CA ALA A 366 -13.65 -8.24 -20.78
C ALA A 366 -13.84 -6.77 -20.37
N PHE A 367 -13.24 -6.36 -19.25
CA PHE A 367 -13.20 -4.96 -18.85
C PHE A 367 -12.46 -4.12 -19.89
N ALA A 368 -11.28 -4.56 -20.31
CA ALA A 368 -10.46 -3.86 -21.28
C ALA A 368 -11.21 -3.62 -22.60
N CYS A 369 -11.88 -4.65 -23.12
CA CYS A 369 -12.68 -4.57 -24.36
C CYS A 369 -13.88 -3.62 -24.26
N LYS A 370 -14.43 -3.43 -23.04
CA LYS A 370 -15.60 -2.58 -22.82
C LYS A 370 -15.23 -1.11 -22.61
N TYR A 371 -14.12 -0.83 -21.93
CA TYR A 371 -13.81 0.51 -21.43
C TYR A 371 -12.63 1.18 -22.12
N PHE A 372 -11.88 0.48 -22.96
CA PHE A 372 -10.74 1.05 -23.69
C PHE A 372 -11.00 1.04 -25.19
N GLU A 373 -10.96 2.22 -25.81
CA GLU A 373 -11.07 2.38 -27.26
C GLU A 373 -9.74 2.10 -27.97
N ASP A 374 -8.61 2.45 -27.32
CA ASP A 374 -7.28 2.19 -27.84
C ASP A 374 -6.83 0.76 -27.48
N PRO A 375 -6.54 -0.11 -28.48
CA PRO A 375 -6.12 -1.49 -28.22
C PRO A 375 -4.84 -1.60 -27.38
N GLN A 376 -3.96 -0.60 -27.50
CA GLN A 376 -2.70 -0.62 -26.76
C GLN A 376 -2.93 -0.25 -25.28
N ASP A 377 -3.79 0.72 -24.98
CA ASP A 377 -4.21 1.00 -23.60
C ASP A 377 -4.93 -0.20 -22.94
N ALA A 378 -5.77 -0.89 -23.71
CA ALA A 378 -6.44 -2.13 -23.28
C ALA A 378 -5.40 -3.20 -22.90
N GLN A 379 -4.40 -3.43 -23.76
CA GLN A 379 -3.33 -4.40 -23.52
C GLN A 379 -2.45 -4.01 -22.33
N ASP A 380 -2.14 -2.71 -22.17
CA ASP A 380 -1.39 -2.22 -21.02
C ASP A 380 -2.14 -2.53 -19.71
N PHE A 381 -3.47 -2.40 -19.69
CA PHE A 381 -4.28 -2.66 -18.49
C PHE A 381 -4.27 -4.15 -18.13
N ILE A 382 -4.48 -5.01 -19.13
CA ILE A 382 -4.43 -6.47 -18.98
C ILE A 382 -3.05 -6.90 -18.44
N ASN A 383 -1.97 -6.43 -19.05
CA ASN A 383 -0.61 -6.77 -18.61
C ASN A 383 -0.33 -6.26 -17.19
N ARG A 384 -0.84 -5.08 -16.82
CA ARG A 384 -0.65 -4.55 -15.47
C ARG A 384 -1.46 -5.31 -14.43
N GLN A 385 -2.62 -5.84 -14.80
CA GLN A 385 -3.38 -6.79 -13.99
C GLN A 385 -2.62 -8.10 -13.81
N GLU A 386 -2.02 -8.63 -14.86
CA GLU A 386 -1.21 -9.85 -14.78
C GLU A 386 0.00 -9.68 -13.85
N VAL A 387 0.66 -8.51 -13.87
CA VAL A 387 1.73 -8.23 -12.89
C VAL A 387 1.18 -8.15 -11.47
N LEU A 388 -0.03 -7.60 -11.28
CA LEU A 388 -0.67 -7.52 -9.98
C LEU A 388 -1.03 -8.93 -9.46
N SER A 389 -1.64 -9.77 -10.29
CA SER A 389 -2.04 -11.13 -9.94
C SER A 389 -0.82 -11.93 -9.52
N GLU A 390 0.23 -11.94 -10.35
CA GLU A 390 1.39 -12.81 -10.17
C GLU A 390 2.35 -12.34 -9.09
N ILE A 391 2.57 -11.02 -8.96
CA ILE A 391 3.62 -10.47 -8.10
C ILE A 391 3.06 -9.75 -6.87
N GLY A 392 1.78 -9.38 -6.88
CA GLY A 392 1.19 -8.60 -5.78
C GLY A 392 1.60 -7.12 -5.80
N ALA A 393 2.01 -6.60 -6.96
CA ALA A 393 2.17 -5.15 -7.16
C ALA A 393 0.78 -4.50 -7.31
N TRP A 394 0.11 -4.27 -6.20
CA TRP A 394 -1.28 -3.78 -6.14
C TRP A 394 -1.47 -2.40 -6.81
N GLU A 395 -2.71 -1.92 -6.92
CA GLU A 395 -3.03 -0.60 -7.47
C GLU A 395 -2.36 0.56 -6.71
N ILE A 396 -2.09 0.34 -5.42
CA ILE A 396 -1.39 1.29 -4.56
C ILE A 396 0.13 1.26 -4.74
N PHE A 397 0.68 0.26 -5.45
CA PHE A 397 2.11 0.16 -5.70
C PHE A 397 2.65 1.43 -6.38
N THR A 398 3.63 2.06 -5.73
CA THR A 398 4.19 3.34 -6.18
C THR A 398 5.58 3.22 -6.81
N GLY A 399 6.20 2.03 -6.77
CA GLY A 399 7.53 1.79 -7.32
C GLY A 399 8.62 2.67 -6.71
N LYS A 400 8.39 3.19 -5.50
CA LYS A 400 9.35 4.03 -4.76
C LYS A 400 10.38 3.21 -3.99
N GLY A 401 10.12 1.91 -3.77
CA GLY A 401 10.97 1.01 -3.00
C GLY A 401 10.81 1.12 -1.48
N TYR A 402 9.78 1.83 -1.01
CA TYR A 402 9.45 1.96 0.40
C TYR A 402 7.94 2.16 0.58
N THR A 403 7.42 1.74 1.73
CA THR A 403 6.00 1.90 2.11
C THR A 403 5.75 3.31 2.63
N GLU A 404 4.54 3.83 2.42
CA GLU A 404 4.06 5.02 3.12
C GLU A 404 3.25 4.56 4.33
N MET A 405 3.41 5.23 5.47
CA MET A 405 2.62 4.89 6.65
C MET A 405 1.13 5.13 6.36
N SER A 406 0.26 4.25 6.85
CA SER A 406 -1.19 4.41 6.68
C SER A 406 -1.75 5.62 7.44
N SER A 407 -1.11 6.00 8.55
CA SER A 407 -1.52 7.07 9.44
C SER A 407 -0.96 8.45 9.08
N SER A 408 0.05 8.52 8.21
CA SER A 408 0.77 9.77 7.91
C SER A 408 1.51 9.69 6.58
N PRO A 409 1.87 10.82 5.93
CA PRO A 409 2.64 10.81 4.68
C PRO A 409 4.12 10.43 4.85
N ASN A 410 4.51 9.94 6.03
CA ASN A 410 5.88 9.57 6.34
C ASN A 410 6.26 8.24 5.69
N ALA A 411 7.56 8.04 5.49
CA ALA A 411 8.07 6.75 5.03
C ALA A 411 7.97 5.73 6.17
N GLY A 412 7.42 4.55 5.87
CA GLY A 412 7.33 3.44 6.80
C GLY A 412 8.61 2.62 6.82
N ALA A 413 8.73 1.66 5.90
CA ALA A 413 9.89 0.80 5.77
C ALA A 413 10.31 0.62 4.31
N LEU A 414 11.58 0.28 4.10
CA LEU A 414 12.09 -0.12 2.80
C LEU A 414 11.39 -1.42 2.38
N GLU A 415 10.84 -1.45 1.18
CA GLU A 415 10.24 -2.65 0.62
C GLU A 415 11.33 -3.54 0.04
N MET A 416 11.18 -4.85 0.25
CA MET A 416 12.01 -5.88 -0.36
C MET A 416 11.12 -6.95 -0.95
N LEU A 417 11.42 -7.42 -2.14
CA LEU A 417 10.64 -8.45 -2.81
C LEU A 417 11.56 -9.58 -3.25
N ASP A 418 11.22 -10.80 -2.85
CA ASP A 418 11.78 -12.04 -3.41
C ASP A 418 10.69 -12.75 -4.23
N ILE A 419 11.05 -13.32 -5.38
CA ILE A 419 10.13 -14.08 -6.24
C ILE A 419 10.63 -15.51 -6.29
N GLN A 420 10.08 -16.34 -5.42
CA GLN A 420 10.54 -17.71 -5.24
C GLN A 420 9.80 -18.67 -6.17
N ASN A 421 10.45 -19.78 -6.51
CA ASN A 421 9.85 -20.89 -7.23
C ASN A 421 9.79 -22.10 -6.30
N ASN A 422 8.60 -22.58 -5.97
CA ASN A 422 8.38 -23.71 -5.06
C ASN A 422 9.05 -23.54 -3.67
N PRO A 423 8.61 -22.57 -2.87
CA PRO A 423 9.12 -22.37 -1.50
C PRO A 423 8.87 -23.58 -0.58
N ASP A 424 9.73 -23.73 0.43
CA ASP A 424 9.54 -24.67 1.55
C ASP A 424 8.33 -24.25 2.41
N SER A 425 7.74 -25.20 3.14
CA SER A 425 6.65 -24.92 4.07
C SER A 425 7.14 -24.16 5.31
N ILE A 426 6.23 -23.42 5.96
CA ILE A 426 6.52 -22.73 7.23
C ILE A 426 7.05 -23.71 8.28
N GLU A 427 6.41 -24.89 8.40
CA GLU A 427 6.83 -25.93 9.34
C GLU A 427 8.28 -26.39 9.09
N SER A 428 8.65 -26.64 7.83
CA SER A 428 10.01 -27.06 7.47
C SER A 428 11.01 -25.97 7.83
N LEU A 429 10.73 -24.73 7.42
CA LEU A 429 11.60 -23.57 7.66
C LEU A 429 11.83 -23.31 9.15
N VAL A 430 10.79 -23.45 9.99
CA VAL A 430 10.91 -23.34 11.45
C VAL A 430 11.75 -24.49 12.02
N SER A 431 11.48 -25.74 11.60
CA SER A 431 12.20 -26.92 12.10
C SER A 431 13.69 -26.91 11.78
N GLU A 432 14.06 -26.31 10.65
CA GLU A 432 15.44 -26.15 10.18
C GLU A 432 16.13 -24.91 10.78
N GLY A 433 15.41 -24.08 11.54
CA GLY A 433 15.94 -22.85 12.13
C GLY A 433 16.26 -21.77 11.09
N LYS A 434 15.61 -21.80 9.92
CA LYS A 434 15.74 -20.77 8.87
C LYS A 434 14.90 -19.54 9.17
N ILE A 435 13.78 -19.73 9.86
CA ILE A 435 12.87 -18.65 10.26
C ILE A 435 12.43 -18.81 11.71
N GLU A 436 11.98 -17.71 12.30
CA GLU A 436 11.22 -17.69 13.54
C GLU A 436 9.84 -17.09 13.26
N LYS A 437 8.79 -17.79 13.70
CA LYS A 437 7.40 -17.32 13.58
C LYS A 437 6.92 -16.77 14.91
N ILE A 438 6.58 -15.49 14.92
CA ILE A 438 6.11 -14.75 16.10
C ILE A 438 4.61 -14.48 15.91
N LYS A 439 3.80 -14.94 16.87
CA LYS A 439 2.37 -14.57 16.92
C LYS A 439 2.23 -13.19 17.54
N LEU A 440 1.46 -12.33 16.89
CA LEU A 440 1.18 -10.98 17.34
C LEU A 440 -0.23 -10.99 17.97
N ASN A 441 -0.37 -10.36 19.13
CA ASN A 441 -1.61 -10.39 19.92
C ASN A 441 -2.19 -9.00 20.09
#